data_AF-A0A950ZY49-F1
#
_entry.id   AF-A0A950ZY49-F1
#
_cell.length_a   1.000
_cell.length_b   1.000
_cell.length_c   1.000
_cell.angle_alpha   90.00
_cell.angle_beta   90.00
_cell.angle_gamma   90.00
#
_symmetry.space_group_name_H-M   'P 1'
#
loop_
_entity.id
_entity.type
_entity.pdbx_description
1 polymer ?
#
loop_
_entity_poly.entity_id
_entity_poly.type
_entity_poly.pdbx_seq_one_letter_code
_entity_poly.pdbx_strand_id
1 'polypeptide(L)'
;MTQPLSFNSRDFTFGVATAAYQIEGASNEDGRGASIWDSFSHTPGRVLNGDTGDVACDHYHRWRQDIELLQELGIGAYRFSVAWPRILPDGGTHINQVGLDWYDRLVDALLAAGIDPWLTLYHWDLPQP
;
A
#
# COMPACT_ATOMS: atom_id res chain seq x y z
N MET A 1 4.35 -4.75 37.22
CA MET A 1 5.71 -5.12 36.75
C MET A 1 5.55 -5.75 35.37
N THR A 2 6.13 -5.16 34.33
CA THR A 2 6.21 -5.76 32.99
C THR A 2 7.36 -6.77 32.98
N GLN A 3 7.11 -7.99 32.51
CA GLN A 3 8.20 -8.95 32.24
C GLN A 3 8.87 -8.62 30.91
N PRO A 4 10.19 -8.76 30.79
CA PRO A 4 10.87 -8.59 29.52
C PRO A 4 10.48 -9.70 28.54
N LEU A 5 10.04 -9.30 27.34
CA LEU A 5 9.84 -10.21 26.21
C LEU A 5 11.18 -10.36 25.48
N SER A 6 11.61 -11.59 25.22
CA SER A 6 12.80 -11.88 24.42
C SER A 6 12.46 -12.72 23.20
N PHE A 7 13.09 -12.40 22.07
CA PHE A 7 12.97 -13.14 20.82
C PHE A 7 14.22 -14.00 20.65
N ASN A 8 14.04 -15.29 20.38
CA ASN A 8 15.14 -16.28 20.44
C ASN A 8 16.02 -16.32 19.19
N SER A 9 15.67 -15.56 18.14
CA SER A 9 16.48 -15.43 16.92
C SER A 9 17.03 -14.01 16.82
N ARG A 10 18.32 -13.90 16.50
CA ARG A 10 18.94 -12.62 16.16
C ARG A 10 18.47 -12.09 14.81
N ASP A 11 17.93 -12.97 13.96
CA ASP A 11 17.44 -12.66 12.63
C ASP A 11 15.90 -12.48 12.60
N PHE A 12 15.29 -12.26 13.77
CA PHE A 12 13.85 -11.99 13.84
C PHE A 12 13.56 -10.56 13.39
N THR A 13 12.82 -10.42 12.28
CA THR A 13 12.43 -9.10 11.76
C THR A 13 11.04 -8.71 12.25
N PHE A 14 10.95 -7.57 12.92
CA PHE A 14 9.69 -6.89 13.15
C PHE A 14 9.31 -6.05 11.95
N GLY A 15 8.02 -6.07 11.62
CA GLY A 15 7.49 -5.23 10.57
C GLY A 15 6.02 -4.92 10.78
N VAL A 16 5.51 -4.01 9.95
CA VAL A 16 4.08 -3.71 9.84
C VAL A 16 3.60 -3.99 8.42
N ALA A 17 2.28 -4.09 8.25
CA ALA A 17 1.70 -4.48 6.97
C ALA A 17 0.50 -3.62 6.60
N THR A 18 0.37 -3.31 5.31
CA THR A 18 -0.73 -2.54 4.71
C THR A 18 -1.18 -3.20 3.40
N ALA A 19 -2.21 -2.61 2.78
CA ALA A 19 -2.67 -2.96 1.43
C ALA A 19 -3.05 -1.68 0.67
N ALA A 20 -2.72 -1.64 -0.61
CA ALA A 20 -2.83 -0.46 -1.48
C ALA A 20 -4.21 0.22 -1.38
N TYR A 21 -5.30 -0.49 -1.70
CA TYR A 21 -6.65 0.10 -1.66
C TYR A 21 -7.07 0.60 -0.27
N GLN A 22 -6.50 0.04 0.80
CA GLN A 22 -6.86 0.41 2.18
C GLN A 22 -6.16 1.68 2.67
N ILE A 23 -5.05 2.10 2.05
CA ILE A 23 -4.25 3.23 2.54
C ILE A 23 -3.92 4.29 1.49
N GLU A 24 -3.79 3.93 0.21
CA GLU A 24 -3.24 4.83 -0.82
C GLU A 24 -4.13 6.03 -1.08
N GLY A 25 -5.43 5.79 -1.33
CA GLY A 25 -6.29 6.81 -1.91
C GLY A 25 -5.86 7.18 -3.33
N ALA A 26 -6.17 8.42 -3.73
CA ALA A 26 -5.87 8.95 -5.06
C ALA A 26 -6.41 8.01 -6.15
N SER A 27 -7.66 7.54 -5.98
CA SER A 27 -8.26 6.46 -6.78
C SER A 27 -8.37 6.80 -8.28
N ASN A 28 -8.39 8.10 -8.61
CA ASN A 28 -8.53 8.63 -9.98
C ASN A 28 -7.34 9.50 -10.43
N GLU A 29 -6.20 9.44 -9.74
CA GLU A 29 -5.02 10.24 -10.09
C GLU A 29 -4.03 9.46 -10.95
N ASP A 30 -3.24 10.20 -11.73
CA ASP A 30 -2.09 9.71 -12.48
C ASP A 30 -2.37 8.47 -13.35
N GLY A 31 -3.59 8.37 -13.89
CA GLY A 31 -3.99 7.31 -14.82
C GLY A 31 -4.28 5.96 -14.16
N ARG A 32 -4.45 5.89 -12.83
CA ARG A 32 -4.96 4.67 -12.17
C ARG A 32 -6.34 4.30 -12.72
N GLY A 33 -6.52 3.02 -13.08
CA GLY A 33 -7.81 2.45 -13.46
C GLY A 33 -8.69 2.11 -12.25
N ALA A 34 -9.96 1.78 -12.49
CA ALA A 34 -10.83 1.28 -11.44
C ALA A 34 -10.47 -0.18 -11.11
N SER A 35 -10.52 -0.57 -9.83
CA SER A 35 -10.54 -1.96 -9.39
C SER A 35 -11.96 -2.45 -9.11
N ILE A 36 -12.10 -3.75 -8.91
CA ILE A 36 -13.33 -4.36 -8.39
C ILE A 36 -13.74 -3.79 -7.02
N TRP A 37 -12.78 -3.32 -6.20
CA TRP A 37 -13.06 -2.69 -4.91
C TRP A 37 -13.57 -1.26 -5.03
N ASP A 38 -13.12 -0.52 -6.05
CA ASP A 38 -13.70 0.79 -6.39
C ASP A 38 -15.20 0.60 -6.68
N SER A 39 -15.56 -0.31 -7.61
CA SER A 39 -16.95 -0.65 -7.93
C SER A 39 -17.74 -1.16 -6.73
N PHE A 40 -17.15 -2.07 -5.95
CA PHE A 40 -17.83 -2.69 -4.82
C PHE A 40 -18.15 -1.67 -3.73
N SER A 41 -17.19 -0.83 -3.35
CA SER A 41 -17.38 0.18 -2.30
C SER A 41 -18.34 1.29 -2.70
N HIS A 42 -18.37 1.66 -3.98
CA HIS A 42 -19.33 2.63 -4.52
C HIS A 42 -20.76 2.06 -4.67
N THR A 43 -20.97 0.77 -4.44
CA THR A 43 -22.31 0.16 -4.53
C THR A 43 -23.05 0.32 -3.19
N PRO A 44 -24.25 0.94 -3.17
CA PRO A 44 -25.01 1.14 -1.93
C PRO A 44 -25.24 -0.17 -1.14
N GLY A 45 -24.96 -0.13 0.16
CA GLY A 45 -25.16 -1.26 1.08
C GLY A 45 -24.09 -2.35 1.02
N ARG A 46 -23.01 -2.17 0.24
CA ARG A 46 -21.88 -3.13 0.19
C ARG A 46 -20.79 -2.86 1.22
N VAL A 47 -20.62 -1.60 1.62
CA VAL A 47 -19.70 -1.18 2.68
C VAL A 47 -20.49 -0.41 3.74
N LEU A 48 -20.08 -0.56 5.01
CA LEU A 48 -20.67 0.17 6.12
C LEU A 48 -20.62 1.68 5.83
N ASN A 49 -21.72 2.39 6.08
CA ASN A 49 -21.87 3.84 5.83
C ASN A 49 -21.64 4.31 4.38
N GLY A 50 -21.36 3.41 3.43
CA GLY A 50 -20.93 3.78 2.09
C GLY A 50 -19.48 4.29 2.04
N ASP A 51 -18.63 3.90 2.99
CA ASP A 51 -17.22 4.27 2.99
C ASP A 51 -16.50 3.73 1.73
N THR A 52 -15.57 4.52 1.18
CA THR A 52 -14.79 4.19 -0.03
C THR A 52 -13.29 4.30 0.21
N GLY A 53 -12.50 3.75 -0.72
CA GLY A 53 -11.05 3.87 -0.74
C GLY A 53 -10.53 5.10 -1.50
N ASP A 54 -11.39 6.08 -1.83
CA ASP A 54 -11.00 7.19 -2.71
C ASP A 54 -9.89 8.07 -2.12
N VAL A 55 -9.99 8.34 -0.83
CA VAL A 55 -8.99 9.09 -0.06
C VAL A 55 -8.23 8.15 0.87
N ALA A 56 -8.92 7.23 1.56
CA ALA A 56 -8.33 6.29 2.52
C ALA A 56 -7.43 7.02 3.54
N CYS A 57 -6.15 6.63 3.66
CA CYS A 57 -5.16 7.30 4.50
C CYS A 57 -4.35 8.37 3.75
N ASP A 58 -4.62 8.58 2.45
CA ASP A 58 -3.91 9.50 1.57
C ASP A 58 -2.39 9.18 1.48
N HIS A 59 -2.04 7.90 1.61
CA HIS A 59 -0.65 7.43 1.56
C HIS A 59 0.00 7.74 0.20
N TYR A 60 -0.79 7.84 -0.88
CA TYR A 60 -0.28 8.25 -2.20
C TYR A 60 0.50 9.58 -2.14
N HIS A 61 0.04 10.52 -1.32
CA HIS A 61 0.69 11.81 -1.11
C HIS A 61 1.58 11.85 0.13
N ARG A 62 1.24 11.06 1.17
CA ARG A 62 1.83 11.15 2.52
C ARG A 62 2.87 10.08 2.84
N TRP A 63 3.22 9.23 1.89
CA TRP A 63 4.12 8.10 2.13
C TRP A 63 5.46 8.49 2.75
N ARG A 64 5.98 9.70 2.51
CA ARG A 64 7.23 10.17 3.13
C ARG A 64 7.09 10.31 4.65
N GLN A 65 6.00 10.92 5.09
CA GLN A 65 5.66 11.03 6.52
C GLN A 65 5.40 9.65 7.13
N ASP A 66 4.77 8.75 6.38
CA ASP A 66 4.58 7.38 6.87
C ASP A 66 5.91 6.66 7.04
N ILE A 67 6.87 6.81 6.12
CA ILE A 67 8.23 6.25 6.29
C ILE A 67 8.94 6.84 7.51
N GLU A 68 8.83 8.15 7.76
CA GLU A 68 9.40 8.78 8.97
C GLU A 68 8.85 8.09 10.24
N LEU A 69 7.53 7.85 10.31
CA LEU A 69 6.91 7.13 11.42
C LEU A 69 7.38 5.67 11.53
N LEU A 70 7.59 4.98 10.41
CA LEU A 70 8.12 3.61 10.42
C LEU A 70 9.56 3.56 10.97
N GLN A 71 10.39 4.55 10.62
CA GLN A 71 11.74 4.68 11.17
C GLN A 71 11.71 4.97 12.67
N GLU A 72 10.86 5.90 13.11
CA GLU A 72 10.68 6.21 14.54
C GLU A 72 10.22 4.99 15.35
N LEU A 73 9.37 4.14 14.75
CA LEU A 73 8.92 2.89 15.36
C LEU A 73 10.04 1.84 15.48
N GLY A 74 11.11 1.96 14.68
CA GLY A 74 12.27 1.06 14.72
C GLY A 74 12.00 -0.33 14.13
N ILE A 75 11.10 -0.43 13.15
CA ILE A 75 10.83 -1.69 12.44
C ILE A 75 11.88 -1.98 11.35
N GLY A 76 12.09 -3.26 11.05
CA GLY A 76 13.05 -3.71 10.04
C GLY A 76 12.42 -4.00 8.67
N ALA A 77 11.10 -4.22 8.59
CA ALA A 77 10.42 -4.51 7.33
C ALA A 77 9.05 -3.83 7.21
N TYR A 78 8.71 -3.39 6.00
CA TYR A 78 7.39 -2.88 5.67
C TYR A 78 6.76 -3.71 4.57
N ARG A 79 5.67 -4.41 4.91
CA ARG A 79 4.89 -5.15 3.92
C ARG A 79 3.81 -4.25 3.33
N PHE A 80 3.86 -4.01 2.04
CA PHE A 80 2.83 -3.27 1.31
C PHE A 80 2.39 -4.08 0.09
N SER A 81 1.23 -3.74 -0.48
CA SER A 81 0.84 -4.28 -1.78
C SER A 81 0.96 -3.23 -2.88
N VAL A 82 1.14 -3.70 -4.10
CA VAL A 82 1.01 -2.86 -5.31
C VAL A 82 -0.44 -2.88 -5.77
N ALA A 83 -0.99 -1.72 -6.11
CA ALA A 83 -2.28 -1.62 -6.78
C ALA A 83 -2.11 -2.02 -8.24
N TRP A 84 -2.61 -3.20 -8.60
CA TRP A 84 -2.65 -3.63 -10.01
C TRP A 84 -3.21 -2.54 -10.94
N PRO A 85 -4.39 -1.93 -10.70
CA PRO A 85 -4.94 -0.93 -11.62
C PRO A 85 -4.11 0.36 -11.70
N ARG A 86 -3.14 0.59 -10.80
CA ARG A 86 -2.22 1.71 -10.91
C ARG A 86 -1.09 1.41 -11.90
N ILE A 87 -0.68 0.14 -12.02
CA ILE A 87 0.38 -0.31 -12.94
C ILE A 87 -0.19 -0.68 -14.32
N LEU A 88 -1.32 -1.39 -14.35
CA LEU A 88 -2.00 -1.83 -15.57
C LEU A 88 -3.48 -1.41 -15.46
N PRO A 89 -3.83 -0.17 -15.83
CA PRO A 89 -5.17 0.40 -15.61
C PRO A 89 -6.31 -0.36 -16.29
N ASP A 90 -6.02 -1.01 -17.41
CA ASP A 90 -6.95 -1.84 -18.17
C ASP A 90 -6.84 -3.33 -17.84
N GLY A 91 -6.01 -3.70 -16.85
CA GLY A 91 -5.67 -5.08 -16.51
C GLY A 91 -4.88 -5.84 -17.58
N GLY A 92 -4.50 -5.18 -18.68
CA GLY A 92 -3.84 -5.75 -19.84
C GLY A 92 -2.33 -5.54 -19.82
N THR A 93 -1.76 -5.14 -20.96
CA THR A 93 -0.30 -4.96 -21.14
C THR A 93 0.14 -3.50 -21.16
N HIS A 94 -0.80 -2.56 -21.06
CA HIS A 94 -0.49 -1.13 -21.08
C HIS A 94 0.00 -0.67 -19.71
N ILE A 95 1.32 -0.53 -19.58
CA ILE A 95 1.95 -0.05 -18.35
C ILE A 95 1.70 1.44 -18.20
N ASN A 96 1.13 1.82 -17.07
CA ASN A 96 1.12 3.20 -16.60
C ASN A 96 2.43 3.50 -15.87
N GLN A 97 3.33 4.19 -16.57
CA GLN A 97 4.66 4.51 -16.04
C GLN A 97 4.61 5.38 -14.78
N VAL A 98 3.67 6.33 -14.70
CA VAL A 98 3.56 7.23 -13.52
C VAL A 98 3.23 6.43 -12.26
N GLY A 99 2.35 5.43 -12.41
CA GLY A 99 2.02 4.49 -11.34
C GLY A 99 3.22 3.64 -10.91
N LEU A 100 3.98 3.10 -11.88
CA LEU A 100 5.19 2.33 -11.59
C LEU A 100 6.26 3.18 -10.89
N ASP A 101 6.49 4.39 -11.37
CA ASP A 101 7.46 5.34 -10.79
C ASP A 101 7.10 5.73 -9.35
N TRP A 102 5.81 5.68 -8.97
CA TRP A 102 5.40 5.93 -7.59
C TRP A 102 5.88 4.84 -6.63
N TYR A 103 5.72 3.57 -7.00
CA TYR A 103 6.23 2.45 -6.20
C TYR A 103 7.75 2.38 -6.21
N ASP A 104 8.40 2.74 -7.32
CA ASP A 104 9.85 2.85 -7.41
C ASP A 104 10.40 3.84 -6.36
N ARG A 105 9.81 5.05 -6.29
CA ARG A 105 10.17 6.04 -5.25
C ARG A 105 9.89 5.56 -3.83
N LEU A 106 8.79 4.84 -3.61
CA LEU A 106 8.46 4.27 -2.30
C LEU A 106 9.52 3.24 -1.87
N VAL A 107 9.89 2.32 -2.77
CA VAL A 107 10.90 1.29 -2.53
C VAL A 107 12.27 1.91 -2.27
N ASP A 108 12.70 2.86 -3.10
CA ASP A 108 13.97 3.56 -2.94
C ASP A 108 14.06 4.24 -1.57
N ALA A 109 12.97 4.88 -1.14
CA ALA A 109 12.94 5.56 0.14
C ALA A 109 12.91 4.61 1.34
N LEU A 110 12.21 3.46 1.25
CA LEU A 110 12.25 2.43 2.29
C LEU A 110 13.66 1.87 2.45
N LEU A 111 14.34 1.57 1.34
CA LEU A 111 15.73 1.09 1.36
C LEU A 111 16.68 2.15 1.91
N ALA A 112 16.51 3.41 1.52
CA ALA A 112 17.28 4.54 2.08
C ALA A 112 17.04 4.72 3.59
N ALA A 113 15.85 4.37 4.07
CA ALA A 113 15.47 4.39 5.48
C ALA A 113 15.96 3.16 6.27
N GLY A 114 16.56 2.16 5.61
CA GLY A 114 16.99 0.91 6.23
C GLY A 114 15.84 -0.06 6.55
N ILE A 115 14.72 0.06 5.84
CA ILE A 115 13.52 -0.77 6.01
C ILE A 115 13.39 -1.69 4.79
N ASP A 116 13.33 -3.01 5.02
CA ASP A 116 13.19 -3.99 3.96
C ASP A 116 11.79 -3.94 3.34
N PRO A 117 11.66 -3.70 2.01
CA PRO A 117 10.37 -3.70 1.33
C PRO A 117 9.87 -5.13 1.10
N TRP A 118 8.71 -5.47 1.65
CA TRP A 118 8.09 -6.80 1.50
C TRP A 118 6.85 -6.69 0.61
N LEU A 119 7.03 -6.90 -0.69
CA LEU A 119 5.98 -6.67 -1.68
C LEU A 119 4.94 -7.79 -1.73
N THR A 120 3.66 -7.40 -1.66
CA THR A 120 2.50 -8.25 -1.98
C THR A 120 1.97 -7.88 -3.36
N LEU A 121 2.03 -8.79 -4.34
CA LEU A 121 1.64 -8.49 -5.72
C LEU A 121 0.13 -8.31 -5.91
N TYR A 122 -0.68 -9.04 -5.13
CA TYR A 122 -2.13 -9.00 -5.25
C TYR A 122 -2.77 -8.95 -3.88
N HIS A 123 -3.55 -7.89 -3.63
CA HIS A 123 -4.31 -7.72 -2.40
C HIS A 123 -5.74 -7.26 -2.71
N TRP A 124 -6.42 -8.07 -3.53
CA TRP A 124 -7.84 -8.00 -3.87
C TRP A 124 -8.28 -6.88 -4.80
N ASP A 125 -7.39 -5.99 -5.22
CA ASP A 125 -7.64 -4.87 -6.12
C ASP A 125 -7.43 -5.24 -7.60
N LEU A 126 -8.11 -6.29 -8.06
CA LEU A 126 -8.14 -6.66 -9.49
C LEU A 126 -8.70 -5.49 -10.32
N PRO A 127 -8.09 -5.11 -11.46
CA PRO A 127 -8.67 -4.12 -12.36
C PRO A 127 -10.08 -4.52 -12.79
N GLN A 128 -10.99 -3.55 -12.83
CA GLN A 128 -12.37 -3.76 -13.20
C GLN A 128 -12.44 -4.14 -14.70
N PRO A 129 -13.03 -5.30 -15.05
CA PRO A 129 -13.23 -5.71 -16.45
C PRO A 129 -14.18 -4.80 -17.23
#